data_AF-A0A7L0IYL3-F1
#
_entry.id   AF-A0A7L0IYL3-F1
#
_cell.length_a   1.000
_cell.length_b   1.000
_cell.length_c   1.000
_cell.angle_alpha   90.00
_cell.angle_beta   90.00
_cell.angle_gamma   90.00
#
_symmetry.space_group_name_H-M   'P 1'
#
loop_
_entity.id
_entity.type
_entity.pdbx_description
1 polymer ?
#
loop_
_entity_poly.entity_id
_entity_poly.type
_entity_poly.pdbx_seq_one_letter_code
_entity_poly.pdbx_strand_id
1 'polypeptide(L)'
;QSGRDLQQYQSQAKQLFRKLNEQSPTRCTLEAGAMAFHYIIEKGVCYLVLCEAAFPKKLAFAYLEDLHSEFDEQHGKKVPTVSRPYSFIEFDTYIQKTKKLYIDSRARRNLGSINTELQDVQRIMVANIEEVLQRGEALSALDSKANNLSSLSKKYRQDAKYLNMRSTYAKLAAVAVFFIMLIVYVRFWWL
;
A
#
# COMPACT_ATOMS: atom_id res chain seq x y z
N GLN A 1 -2.34 -13.64 14.99
CA GLN A 1 -2.65 -12.28 15.51
C GLN A 1 -1.89 -11.19 14.76
N SER A 2 -0.60 -11.37 14.42
CA SER A 2 0.26 -10.41 13.68
C SER A 2 -0.32 -9.77 12.41
N GLY A 3 -1.20 -10.44 11.65
CA GLY A 3 -1.78 -9.87 10.42
C GLY A 3 -2.81 -8.75 10.62
N ARG A 4 -3.49 -8.68 11.79
CA ARG A 4 -4.45 -7.60 12.09
C ARG A 4 -3.74 -6.30 12.43
N ASP A 5 -2.61 -6.39 13.12
CA ASP A 5 -1.82 -5.23 13.56
C ASP A 5 -1.19 -4.52 12.36
N LEU A 6 -0.69 -5.28 11.37
CA LEU A 6 -0.12 -4.70 10.15
C LEU A 6 -1.14 -3.89 9.34
N GLN A 7 -2.40 -4.35 9.28
CA GLN A 7 -3.47 -3.64 8.58
C GLN A 7 -3.79 -2.30 9.24
N GLN A 8 -3.74 -2.23 10.58
CA GLN A 8 -3.92 -1.01 11.33
C GLN A 8 -2.83 0.01 11.01
N TYR A 9 -1.56 -0.38 11.10
CA TYR A 9 -0.45 0.54 10.81
C TYR A 9 -0.43 0.99 9.35
N GLN A 10 -0.84 0.12 8.40
CA GLN A 10 -0.99 0.52 7.00
C GLN A 10 -2.09 1.58 6.82
N SER A 11 -3.19 1.47 7.56
CA SER A 11 -4.25 2.49 7.58
C SER A 11 -3.73 3.80 8.14
N GLN A 12 -3.03 3.77 9.29
CA GLN A 12 -2.43 4.95 9.91
C GLN A 12 -1.43 5.64 8.96
N ALA A 13 -0.57 4.87 8.28
CA ALA A 13 0.36 5.41 7.27
C ALA A 13 -0.37 6.14 6.13
N LYS A 14 -1.44 5.55 5.58
CA LYS A 14 -2.25 6.20 4.53
C LYS A 14 -2.93 7.46 5.02
N GLN A 15 -3.42 7.48 6.26
CA GLN A 15 -4.02 8.66 6.86
C GLN A 15 -2.96 9.75 7.09
N LEU A 16 -1.76 9.38 7.55
CA LEU A 16 -0.64 10.30 7.70
C LEU A 16 -0.31 10.99 6.37
N PHE A 17 -0.14 10.24 5.28
CA PHE A 17 0.13 10.83 3.96
C PHE A 17 -0.94 11.83 3.48
N ARG A 18 -2.18 11.73 3.98
CA ARG A 18 -3.26 12.68 3.68
C ARG A 18 -3.22 13.94 4.54
N LYS A 19 -2.57 13.88 5.69
CA LYS A 19 -2.46 14.99 6.64
C LYS A 19 -1.23 15.86 6.39
N LEU A 20 -0.16 15.25 5.88
CA LEU A 20 1.07 15.96 5.55
C LEU A 20 0.82 17.03 4.48
N ASN A 21 1.42 18.19 4.68
CA ASN A 21 1.34 19.37 3.82
C ASN A 21 2.62 20.20 3.98
N GLU A 22 2.73 21.35 3.31
CA GLU A 22 3.93 22.20 3.30
C GLU A 22 4.33 22.76 4.68
N GLN A 23 3.40 22.82 5.64
CA GLN A 23 3.67 23.26 7.01
C GLN A 23 4.08 22.10 7.92
N SER A 24 4.03 20.87 7.42
CA SER A 24 4.42 19.68 8.20
C SER A 24 5.93 19.67 8.40
N PRO A 25 6.42 19.24 9.58
CA PRO A 25 7.85 19.13 9.83
C PRO A 25 8.52 18.19 8.83
N THR A 26 9.66 18.60 8.30
CA THR A 26 10.37 17.82 7.25
C THR A 26 10.98 16.54 7.78
N ARG A 27 11.23 16.42 9.09
CA ARG A 27 11.67 15.18 9.75
C ARG A 27 10.89 14.99 11.05
N CYS A 28 10.31 13.81 11.25
CA CYS A 28 9.51 13.54 12.44
C CYS A 28 9.45 12.05 12.79
N THR A 29 9.33 11.78 14.08
CA THR A 29 9.00 10.48 14.67
C THR A 29 7.58 10.54 15.24
N LEU A 30 6.73 9.58 14.87
CA LEU A 30 5.39 9.43 15.42
C LEU A 30 5.30 8.14 16.24
N GLU A 31 5.01 8.28 17.52
CA GLU A 31 4.90 7.15 18.45
C GLU A 31 3.52 6.49 18.33
N ALA A 32 3.50 5.17 18.16
CA ALA A 32 2.31 4.35 17.92
C ALA A 32 2.33 3.11 18.84
N GLY A 33 2.36 3.35 20.16
CA GLY A 33 2.48 2.30 21.17
C GLY A 33 3.83 1.59 21.12
N ALA A 34 3.83 0.29 20.83
CA ALA A 34 5.06 -0.52 20.71
C ALA A 34 5.85 -0.26 19.40
N MET A 35 5.26 0.49 18.48
CA MET A 35 5.85 0.84 17.19
C MET A 35 6.09 2.34 17.10
N ALA A 36 6.97 2.74 16.18
CA ALA A 36 7.22 4.12 15.84
C ALA A 36 7.30 4.27 14.32
N PHE A 37 6.63 5.31 13.80
CA PHE A 37 6.83 5.77 12.45
C PHE A 37 7.94 6.81 12.42
N HIS A 38 8.82 6.74 11.43
CA HIS A 38 9.80 7.77 11.14
C HIS A 38 9.60 8.21 9.69
N TYR A 39 9.62 9.52 9.45
CA TYR A 39 9.57 10.02 8.09
C TYR A 39 10.47 11.22 7.85
N ILE A 40 10.88 11.35 6.59
CA ILE A 40 11.46 12.58 6.04
C ILE A 40 10.64 13.03 4.82
N ILE A 41 10.54 14.35 4.62
CA ILE A 41 9.90 14.97 3.46
C ILE A 41 10.97 15.78 2.73
N GLU A 42 11.25 15.39 1.49
CA GLU A 42 12.22 16.06 0.64
C GLU A 42 11.63 16.21 -0.77
N LYS A 43 11.73 17.42 -1.33
CA LYS A 43 11.23 17.74 -2.69
C LYS A 43 9.79 17.28 -2.98
N GLY A 44 8.92 17.34 -1.97
CA GLY A 44 7.51 16.93 -2.09
C GLY A 44 7.27 15.41 -2.04
N VAL A 45 8.30 14.62 -1.71
CA VAL A 45 8.20 13.17 -1.50
C VAL A 45 8.38 12.85 -0.02
N CYS A 46 7.43 12.11 0.55
CA CYS A 46 7.53 11.63 1.91
C CYS A 46 8.03 10.18 1.93
N TYR A 47 9.15 9.95 2.63
CA TYR A 47 9.74 8.64 2.85
C TYR A 47 9.40 8.23 4.28
N LEU A 48 8.67 7.12 4.44
CA LEU A 48 8.11 6.67 5.71
C LEU A 48 8.55 5.24 6.02
N VAL A 49 8.98 4.99 7.26
CA VAL A 49 9.27 3.65 7.77
C VAL A 49 8.54 3.43 9.09
N LEU A 50 8.11 2.19 9.33
CA LEU A 50 7.58 1.72 10.60
C LEU A 50 8.54 0.69 11.17
N CYS A 51 8.90 0.83 12.45
CA CYS A 51 9.70 -0.14 13.18
C CYS A 51 9.25 -0.22 14.64
N GLU A 52 9.77 -1.21 15.38
CA GLU A 52 9.61 -1.25 16.82
C GLU A 52 10.17 0.03 17.45
N ALA A 53 9.53 0.54 18.51
CA ALA A 53 9.97 1.77 19.18
C ALA A 53 11.38 1.65 19.77
N ALA A 54 11.85 0.42 20.04
CA ALA A 54 13.21 0.12 20.50
C ALA A 54 14.27 0.19 19.36
N PHE A 55 13.85 0.23 18.09
CA PHE A 55 14.79 0.33 16.98
C PHE A 55 15.49 1.70 16.99
N PRO A 56 16.82 1.76 16.80
CA PRO A 56 17.54 3.02 16.91
C PRO A 56 17.08 4.07 15.88
N LYS A 57 16.57 5.21 16.36
CA LYS A 57 16.10 6.32 15.51
C LYS A 57 17.14 6.74 14.46
N LYS A 58 18.43 6.82 14.85
CA LYS A 58 19.54 7.13 13.95
C LYS A 58 19.59 6.20 12.73
N LEU A 59 19.36 4.90 12.93
CA LEU A 59 19.35 3.93 11.83
C LEU A 59 18.09 4.05 10.97
N ALA A 60 16.94 4.38 11.57
CA ALA A 60 15.71 4.60 10.81
C ALA A 60 15.85 5.80 9.87
N PHE A 61 16.39 6.92 10.35
CA PHE A 61 16.62 8.10 9.52
C PHE A 61 17.71 7.87 8.47
N ALA A 62 18.82 7.21 8.82
CA ALA A 62 19.85 6.83 7.84
C ALA A 62 19.28 5.99 6.70
N TYR A 63 18.44 5.00 7.02
CA TYR A 63 17.74 4.21 6.01
C TYR A 63 16.87 5.08 5.08
N LEU A 64 16.14 6.05 5.64
CA LEU A 64 15.30 6.94 4.83
C LEU A 64 16.12 7.88 3.94
N GLU A 65 17.26 8.38 4.41
CA GLU A 65 18.16 9.24 3.61
C GLU A 65 18.80 8.46 2.44
N ASP A 66 19.18 7.19 2.64
CA ASP A 66 19.65 6.31 1.56
C ASP A 66 18.55 6.07 0.51
N LEU A 67 17.31 5.82 0.96
CA LEU A 67 16.16 5.68 0.06
C LEU A 67 15.88 6.97 -0.70
N HIS A 68 15.98 8.12 -0.02
CA HIS A 68 15.78 9.42 -0.62
C HIS A 68 16.77 9.68 -1.75
N SER A 69 18.06 9.54 -1.43
CA SER A 69 19.14 9.85 -2.36
C SER A 69 19.02 9.03 -3.64
N GLU A 70 18.84 7.71 -3.52
CA GLU A 70 18.68 6.84 -4.69
C GLU A 70 17.38 7.12 -5.46
N PHE A 71 16.26 7.31 -4.76
CA PHE A 71 14.97 7.52 -5.42
C PHE A 71 14.94 8.87 -6.17
N ASP A 72 15.49 9.92 -5.56
CA ASP A 72 15.57 11.24 -6.18
C ASP A 72 16.47 11.22 -7.43
N GLU A 73 17.63 10.54 -7.34
CA GLU A 73 18.55 10.37 -8.47
C GLU A 73 17.87 9.65 -9.66
N GLN A 74 17.18 8.54 -9.40
CA GLN A 74 16.57 7.73 -10.46
C GLN A 74 15.22 8.29 -10.96
N HIS A 75 14.42 8.91 -10.07
CA HIS A 75 13.00 9.16 -10.32
C HIS A 75 12.51 10.56 -9.94
N GLY A 76 13.30 11.39 -9.24
CA GLY A 76 12.85 12.67 -8.67
C GLY A 76 12.13 13.58 -9.68
N LYS A 77 12.66 13.71 -10.90
CA LYS A 77 12.06 14.53 -11.98
C LYS A 77 10.72 13.97 -12.52
N LYS A 78 10.48 12.66 -12.38
CA LYS A 78 9.26 11.98 -12.88
C LYS A 78 8.12 12.01 -11.87
N VAL A 79 8.42 12.18 -10.58
CA VAL A 79 7.42 12.22 -9.50
C VAL A 79 6.24 13.15 -9.79
N PRO A 80 6.43 14.43 -10.17
CA PRO A 80 5.28 15.34 -10.39
C PRO A 80 4.45 14.99 -11.63
N THR A 81 4.93 14.09 -12.50
CA THR A 81 4.26 13.76 -13.77
C THR A 81 3.38 12.51 -13.69
N VAL A 82 3.56 11.70 -12.65
CA VAL A 82 2.82 10.43 -12.51
C VAL A 82 1.52 10.63 -11.76
N SER A 83 0.45 10.00 -12.25
CA SER A 83 -0.88 10.02 -11.61
C SER A 83 -1.31 8.63 -11.11
N ARG A 84 -0.66 7.56 -11.57
CA ARG A 84 -1.01 6.18 -11.21
C ARG A 84 -0.38 5.81 -9.86
N PRO A 85 -1.15 5.22 -8.93
CA PRO A 85 -0.59 4.65 -7.71
C PRO A 85 0.50 3.60 -8.01
N TYR A 86 1.58 3.61 -7.22
CA TYR A 86 2.70 2.66 -7.34
C TYR A 86 3.39 2.68 -8.72
N SER A 87 3.53 3.85 -9.34
CA SER A 87 4.22 4.00 -10.63
C SER A 87 5.71 3.62 -10.60
N PHE A 88 6.29 3.51 -9.40
CA PHE A 88 7.71 3.18 -9.17
C PHE A 88 7.87 1.84 -8.41
N ILE A 89 6.99 0.87 -8.66
CA ILE A 89 7.01 -0.42 -7.93
C ILE A 89 8.34 -1.18 -8.07
N GLU A 90 9.08 -0.97 -9.16
CA GLU A 90 10.38 -1.59 -9.40
C GLU A 90 11.45 -1.19 -8.36
N PHE A 91 11.26 -0.02 -7.73
CA PHE A 91 12.12 0.46 -6.64
C PHE A 91 12.05 -0.42 -5.37
N ASP A 92 11.05 -1.30 -5.24
CA ASP A 92 10.96 -2.26 -4.13
C ASP A 92 12.23 -3.12 -4.02
N THR A 93 12.87 -3.47 -5.13
CA THR A 93 14.12 -4.24 -5.12
C THR A 93 15.21 -3.52 -4.32
N TYR A 94 15.34 -2.21 -4.51
CA TYR A 94 16.27 -1.38 -3.76
C TYR A 94 15.85 -1.28 -2.29
N ILE A 95 14.58 -0.98 -2.03
CA ILE A 95 14.00 -0.90 -0.68
C ILE A 95 14.34 -2.15 0.15
N GLN A 96 14.14 -3.35 -0.40
CA GLN A 96 14.40 -4.61 0.30
C GLN A 96 15.89 -4.88 0.50
N LYS A 97 16.73 -4.57 -0.50
CA LYS A 97 18.19 -4.72 -0.40
C LYS A 97 18.74 -3.81 0.71
N THR A 98 18.39 -2.53 0.68
CA THR A 98 18.84 -1.54 1.66
C THR A 98 18.29 -1.88 3.05
N LYS A 99 17.02 -2.27 3.17
CA LYS A 99 16.43 -2.71 4.44
C LYS A 99 17.26 -3.82 5.12
N LYS A 100 17.70 -4.82 4.37
CA LYS A 100 18.52 -5.93 4.93
C LYS A 100 19.83 -5.42 5.54
N LEU A 101 20.46 -4.42 4.94
CA LEU A 101 21.70 -3.82 5.46
C LEU A 101 21.49 -3.13 6.82
N TYR A 102 20.33 -2.50 7.01
CA TYR A 102 20.00 -1.78 8.25
C TYR A 102 19.47 -2.67 9.37
N ILE A 103 18.87 -3.82 9.04
CA ILE A 103 18.39 -4.79 10.03
C ILE A 103 19.53 -5.70 10.50
N ASP A 104 20.43 -6.12 9.61
CA ASP A 104 21.52 -7.04 9.97
C ASP A 104 22.63 -6.34 10.76
N SER A 105 22.75 -6.70 12.05
CA SER A 105 23.81 -6.25 12.97
C SER A 105 25.23 -6.46 12.45
N ARG A 106 25.47 -7.49 11.64
CA ARG A 106 26.80 -7.77 11.07
C ARG A 106 27.09 -6.85 9.89
N ALA A 107 26.13 -6.63 9.01
CA ALA A 107 26.23 -5.68 7.91
C ALA A 107 26.42 -4.24 8.41
N ARG A 108 25.74 -3.87 9.52
CA ARG A 108 25.87 -2.56 10.17
C ARG A 108 27.29 -2.21 10.60
N ARG A 109 28.13 -3.18 10.97
CA ARG A 109 29.55 -2.91 11.33
C ARG A 109 30.39 -2.47 10.13
N ASN A 110 29.99 -2.84 8.92
CA ASN A 110 30.64 -2.41 7.69
C ASN A 110 30.12 -1.05 7.19
N LEU A 111 29.01 -0.54 7.74
CA LEU A 111 28.46 0.79 7.48
C LEU A 111 29.16 1.88 8.34
N GLY A 112 30.47 1.71 8.60
CA GLY A 112 31.26 2.49 9.57
C GLY A 112 31.28 4.01 9.37
N SER A 113 30.66 4.53 8.30
CA SER A 113 30.55 5.95 7.94
C SER A 113 29.17 6.58 8.19
N ILE A 114 28.15 5.87 8.71
CA ILE A 114 26.83 6.47 9.05
C ILE A 114 26.94 7.58 10.15
N ASN A 115 28.14 7.81 10.68
CA ASN A 115 28.37 8.81 11.72
C ASN A 115 28.42 10.27 11.23
N THR A 116 28.56 10.55 9.93
CA THR A 116 28.96 11.90 9.51
C THR A 116 27.80 12.85 9.19
N GLU A 117 26.64 12.37 8.72
CA GLU A 117 25.54 13.27 8.28
C GLU A 117 24.35 13.38 9.26
N LEU A 118 24.17 12.41 10.17
CA LEU A 118 23.07 12.44 11.14
C LEU A 118 23.48 13.09 12.47
N GLN A 119 23.97 14.33 12.41
CA GLN A 119 24.48 15.02 13.60
C GLN A 119 23.37 15.48 14.57
N ASP A 120 22.10 15.58 14.14
CA ASP A 120 21.04 16.20 14.94
C ASP A 120 19.73 15.39 15.05
N VAL A 121 19.82 14.07 15.25
CA VAL A 121 18.62 13.23 15.54
C VAL A 121 17.84 13.74 16.75
N GLN A 122 18.52 14.41 17.70
CA GLN A 122 17.89 15.00 18.89
C GLN A 122 16.92 16.16 18.57
N ARG A 123 17.06 16.83 17.43
CA ARG A 123 16.18 17.94 17.02
C ARG A 123 14.93 17.47 16.27
N ILE A 124 14.84 16.17 15.98
CA ILE A 124 13.71 15.61 15.24
C ILE A 124 12.46 15.67 16.11
N MET A 125 11.39 16.24 15.56
CA MET A 125 10.11 16.33 16.26
C MET A 125 9.60 14.93 16.59
N VAL A 126 9.19 14.73 17.84
CA VAL A 126 8.51 13.51 18.29
C VAL A 126 7.08 13.89 18.67
N ALA A 127 6.11 13.20 18.11
CA ALA A 127 4.69 13.38 18.45
C ALA A 127 3.99 12.02 18.54
N ASN A 128 2.80 11.99 19.11
CA ASN A 128 1.98 10.78 19.12
C ASN A 128 1.18 10.68 17.79
N ILE A 129 1.06 9.47 17.22
CA ILE A 129 0.38 9.32 15.93
C ILE A 129 -1.12 9.59 16.03
N GLU A 130 -1.78 9.18 17.12
CA GLU A 130 -3.20 9.42 17.31
C GLU A 130 -3.50 10.92 17.34
N GLU A 131 -2.66 11.74 17.96
CA GLU A 131 -2.80 13.20 17.99
C GLU A 131 -2.74 13.81 16.58
N VAL A 132 -1.78 13.37 15.75
CA VAL A 132 -1.63 13.85 14.37
C VAL A 132 -2.81 13.42 13.49
N LEU A 133 -3.33 12.21 13.70
CA LEU A 133 -4.44 11.68 12.91
C LEU A 133 -5.81 12.26 13.32
N GLN A 134 -6.03 12.50 14.61
CA GLN A 134 -7.26 13.08 15.17
C GLN A 134 -7.45 14.55 14.77
N ARG A 135 -6.36 15.25 14.44
CA ARG A 135 -6.41 16.63 13.98
C ARG A 135 -7.09 16.70 12.59
N GLY A 136 -8.41 16.78 12.55
CA GLY A 136 -9.26 16.92 11.37
C GLY A 136 -10.01 15.64 10.95
N GLU A 137 -10.69 14.97 11.89
CA GLU A 137 -11.59 13.84 11.65
C GLU A 137 -12.81 14.21 10.79
N ALA A 138 -12.62 14.27 9.47
CA ALA A 138 -13.72 14.23 8.49
C ALA A 138 -13.40 13.41 7.23
N LEU A 139 -12.13 13.03 7.01
CA LEU A 139 -11.66 12.42 5.74
C LEU A 139 -11.55 10.88 5.76
N SER A 140 -11.38 10.25 6.91
CA SER A 140 -11.14 8.80 7.04
C SER A 140 -12.40 7.94 6.86
N ALA A 141 -13.57 8.47 7.21
CA ALA A 141 -14.86 7.78 7.02
C ALA A 141 -15.27 7.61 5.55
N LEU A 142 -14.73 8.43 4.63
CA LEU A 142 -15.07 8.39 3.20
C LEU A 142 -14.30 7.29 2.45
N ASP A 143 -13.06 7.00 2.87
CA ASP A 143 -12.16 6.10 2.12
C ASP A 143 -12.40 4.61 2.39
N SER A 144 -12.76 4.27 3.64
CA SER A 144 -13.18 2.92 4.00
C SER A 144 -14.50 2.57 3.30
N LYS A 145 -15.41 3.54 3.19
CA LYS A 145 -16.63 3.41 2.38
C LYS A 145 -16.32 3.25 0.90
N ALA A 146 -15.43 4.06 0.32
CA ALA A 146 -15.08 4.00 -1.10
C ALA A 146 -14.40 2.68 -1.53
N ASN A 147 -13.46 2.17 -0.73
CA ASN A 147 -12.78 0.91 -1.04
C ASN A 147 -13.71 -0.30 -0.88
N ASN A 148 -14.54 -0.32 0.17
CA ASN A 148 -15.55 -1.38 0.35
C ASN A 148 -16.56 -1.36 -0.82
N LEU A 149 -17.03 -0.17 -1.21
CA LEU A 149 -17.90 0.01 -2.39
C LEU A 149 -17.24 -0.52 -3.67
N SER A 150 -15.99 -0.15 -3.95
CA SER A 150 -15.25 -0.63 -5.13
C SER A 150 -15.08 -2.15 -5.15
N SER A 151 -14.73 -2.77 -4.01
CA SER A 151 -14.64 -4.23 -3.91
C SER A 151 -16.00 -4.92 -4.07
N LEU A 152 -17.05 -4.33 -3.49
CA LEU A 152 -18.40 -4.86 -3.54
C LEU A 152 -18.99 -4.74 -4.95
N SER A 153 -18.79 -3.61 -5.63
CA SER A 153 -19.18 -3.40 -7.04
C SER A 153 -18.45 -4.36 -7.99
N LYS A 154 -17.16 -4.65 -7.76
CA LYS A 154 -16.43 -5.67 -8.53
C LYS A 154 -17.01 -7.06 -8.32
N LYS A 155 -17.37 -7.40 -7.08
CA LYS A 155 -18.00 -8.69 -6.74
C LYS A 155 -19.41 -8.83 -7.36
N TYR A 156 -20.27 -7.80 -7.24
CA TYR A 156 -21.57 -7.77 -7.91
C TYR A 156 -21.46 -7.92 -9.43
N ARG A 157 -20.48 -7.28 -10.06
CA ARG A 157 -20.24 -7.42 -11.51
C ARG A 157 -19.83 -8.85 -11.90
N GLN A 158 -19.00 -9.51 -11.08
CA GLN A 158 -18.60 -10.90 -11.30
C GLN A 158 -19.77 -11.87 -11.11
N ASP A 159 -20.53 -11.71 -10.02
CA ASP A 159 -21.67 -12.56 -9.70
C ASP A 159 -22.78 -12.43 -10.77
N ALA A 160 -23.08 -11.22 -11.23
CA ALA A 160 -24.03 -10.99 -12.33
C ALA A 160 -23.59 -11.66 -13.64
N LYS A 161 -22.29 -11.60 -13.97
CA LYS A 161 -21.75 -12.25 -15.17
C LYS A 161 -21.84 -13.78 -15.07
N TYR A 162 -21.56 -14.33 -13.90
CA TYR A 162 -21.67 -15.78 -13.63
C TYR A 162 -23.11 -16.27 -13.77
N LEU A 163 -24.08 -15.57 -13.18
CA LEU A 163 -25.50 -15.91 -13.29
C LEU A 163 -26.00 -15.83 -14.74
N ASN A 164 -25.61 -14.80 -15.48
CA ASN A 164 -26.02 -14.65 -16.88
C ASN A 164 -25.42 -15.76 -17.77
N MET A 165 -24.18 -16.17 -17.53
CA MET A 165 -23.54 -17.26 -18.26
C MET A 165 -24.21 -18.61 -17.98
N ARG A 166 -24.53 -18.90 -16.71
CA ARG A 166 -25.27 -20.10 -16.33
C ARG A 166 -26.66 -20.16 -16.97
N SER A 167 -27.39 -19.04 -16.98
CA SER A 167 -28.72 -18.96 -17.61
C SER A 167 -28.65 -19.15 -19.12
N THR A 168 -27.61 -18.61 -19.78
CA THR A 168 -27.40 -18.79 -21.23
C THR A 168 -27.11 -20.25 -21.58
N TYR A 169 -26.25 -20.94 -20.82
CA TYR A 169 -26.00 -22.37 -21.01
C TYR A 169 -27.25 -23.22 -20.78
N ALA A 170 -28.04 -22.91 -19.76
CA ALA A 170 -29.29 -23.63 -19.49
C ALA A 170 -30.31 -23.46 -20.63
N LYS A 171 -30.46 -22.24 -21.17
CA LYS A 171 -31.34 -21.96 -22.33
C LYS A 171 -30.88 -22.72 -23.58
N LEU A 172 -29.57 -22.72 -23.85
CA LEU A 172 -29.00 -23.39 -25.02
C LEU A 172 -29.18 -24.93 -24.93
N ALA A 173 -28.98 -25.51 -23.75
CA ALA A 173 -29.21 -26.93 -23.50
C ALA A 173 -30.68 -27.32 -23.72
N ALA A 174 -31.64 -26.52 -23.23
CA ALA A 174 -33.06 -26.77 -23.43
C ALA A 174 -33.45 -26.76 -24.93
N VAL A 175 -32.92 -25.80 -25.70
CA VAL A 175 -33.14 -25.72 -27.14
C VAL A 175 -32.56 -26.94 -27.86
N ALA A 176 -31.35 -27.38 -27.49
CA ALA A 176 -30.73 -28.57 -28.08
C ALA A 176 -31.56 -29.84 -27.83
N VAL A 177 -32.07 -30.03 -26.61
CA VAL A 177 -32.93 -31.18 -26.27
C VAL A 177 -34.21 -31.16 -27.10
N PHE A 178 -34.84 -30.00 -27.27
CA PHE A 178 -36.03 -29.85 -28.11
C PHE A 178 -35.77 -30.24 -29.57
N PHE A 179 -34.66 -29.78 -30.15
CA PHE A 179 -34.27 -30.17 -31.52
C PHE A 179 -34.00 -31.66 -31.66
N ILE A 180 -33.29 -32.28 -30.70
CA ILE A 180 -33.05 -33.73 -30.71
C ILE A 180 -34.36 -34.51 -30.66
N MET A 181 -35.29 -34.11 -29.78
CA MET A 181 -36.60 -34.75 -29.65
C MET A 181 -37.42 -34.63 -30.96
N LEU A 182 -37.38 -33.47 -31.61
CA LEU A 182 -38.04 -33.24 -32.90
C LEU A 182 -37.46 -34.13 -34.00
N ILE A 183 -36.12 -34.24 -34.09
CA ILE A 183 -35.46 -35.11 -35.07
C ILE A 183 -35.86 -36.57 -34.88
N VAL A 184 -35.87 -37.06 -33.64
CA VAL A 184 -36.29 -38.44 -33.32
C VAL A 184 -37.75 -38.68 -33.72
N TYR A 185 -38.64 -37.73 -33.41
CA TYR A 185 -40.06 -37.82 -33.75
C TYR A 185 -40.30 -37.90 -35.26
N VAL A 186 -39.67 -37.00 -36.03
CA VAL A 186 -39.80 -36.99 -37.50
C VAL A 186 -39.24 -38.29 -38.10
N ARG A 187 -38.10 -38.78 -37.60
CA ARG A 187 -37.53 -40.05 -38.06
C ARG A 187 -38.44 -41.23 -37.77
N PHE A 188 -39.07 -41.28 -36.59
CA PHE A 188 -39.98 -42.38 -36.22
C PHE A 188 -41.29 -42.35 -37.01
N TRP A 189 -41.80 -41.18 -37.39
CA TRP A 189 -43.04 -41.08 -38.18
C TRP A 189 -42.82 -41.32 -39.68
N TRP A 190 -41.62 -41.05 -40.21
CA TRP A 190 -41.33 -41.27 -41.64
C TRP A 190 -40.92 -42.72 -41.97
N LEU A 191 -40.53 -43.51 -40.97
CA LEU A 191 -40.22 -44.94 -41.08
C LEU A 191 -41.45 -45.81 -40.78
#